data_AF-A0A7W1W0P1-F1
#
_entry.id   AF-A0A7W1W0P1-F1
#
_cell.length_a   1.000
_cell.length_b   1.000
_cell.length_c   1.000
_cell.angle_alpha   90.00
_cell.angle_beta   90.00
_cell.angle_gamma   90.00
#
_symmetry.space_group_name_H-M   'P 1'
#
loop_
_entity.id
_entity.type
_entity.pdbx_description
1 polymer ?
#
loop_
_entity_poly.entity_id
_entity_poly.type
_entity_poly.pdbx_seq_one_letter_code
_entity_poly.pdbx_strand_id
1 'polypeptide(L)'
;SYREGLPLSLLEGASMCRPLIAADTAGCRDVVAHGVNGFLCPEKDGEGLALAMEEFYHLSPAERLKMGREGRKIAAGHFSQEKIHAIYLKRINNYADGHAHTAGKGITDKTDR
;
A
#
# COMPACT_ATOMS: atom_id res chain seq x y z
N SER A 1 14.26 -1.48 -7.88
CA SER A 1 13.79 -1.95 -6.56
C SER A 1 13.23 -3.36 -6.75
N TYR A 2 13.93 -4.42 -6.34
CA TYR A 2 13.60 -5.80 -6.78
C TYR A 2 12.80 -6.62 -5.75
N ARG A 3 12.32 -6.03 -4.64
CA ARG A 3 11.27 -6.57 -3.75
C ARG A 3 11.08 -5.66 -2.53
N GLU A 4 10.54 -4.47 -2.75
CA GLU A 4 9.76 -3.83 -1.69
C GLU A 4 8.33 -4.34 -1.85
N GLY A 5 7.73 -4.86 -0.77
CA GLY A 5 6.32 -5.25 -0.80
C GLY A 5 5.44 -4.03 -1.08
N LEU A 6 5.75 -2.89 -0.48
CA LEU A 6 5.12 -1.60 -0.73
C LEU A 6 6.20 -0.51 -0.73
N PRO A 7 6.48 0.17 -1.86
CA PRO A 7 7.52 1.19 -1.91
C PRO A 7 7.12 2.43 -1.10
N LEU A 8 7.85 2.71 -0.02
CA LEU A 8 7.55 3.87 0.85
C LEU A 8 7.75 5.20 0.12
N SER A 9 8.72 5.28 -0.79
CA SER A 9 8.96 6.47 -1.61
C SER A 9 7.77 6.83 -2.51
N LEU A 10 7.05 5.83 -3.05
CA LEU A 10 5.82 6.06 -3.81
C LEU A 10 4.71 6.55 -2.88
N LEU A 11 4.59 5.97 -1.68
CA LEU A 11 3.59 6.39 -0.71
C LEU A 11 3.83 7.83 -0.22
N GLU A 12 5.08 8.21 0.02
CA GLU A 12 5.48 9.58 0.35
C GLU A 12 5.15 10.54 -0.79
N GLY A 13 5.52 10.19 -2.03
CA GLY A 13 5.18 10.97 -3.22
C GLY A 13 3.67 11.17 -3.39
N ALA A 14 2.89 10.10 -3.28
CA ALA A 14 1.43 10.14 -3.29
C ALA A 14 0.88 11.05 -2.18
N SER A 15 1.40 10.90 -0.96
CA SER A 15 1.01 11.70 0.21
C SER A 15 1.30 13.20 0.03
N MET A 16 2.33 13.55 -0.74
CA MET A 16 2.71 14.93 -1.05
C MET A 16 2.02 15.51 -2.30
N CYS A 17 0.94 14.87 -2.79
CA CYS A 17 0.27 15.25 -4.03
C CYS A 17 1.18 15.26 -5.26
N ARG A 18 2.16 14.35 -5.35
CA ARG A 18 3.03 14.23 -6.52
C ARG A 18 2.49 13.13 -7.45
N PRO A 19 2.28 13.43 -8.75
CA PRO A 19 2.10 12.39 -9.76
C PRO A 19 3.27 11.42 -9.76
N LEU A 20 2.99 10.13 -9.96
CA LEU A 20 3.97 9.07 -9.89
C LEU A 20 4.25 8.46 -11.26
N ILE A 21 5.48 8.03 -11.50
CA ILE A 21 5.83 7.11 -12.59
C ILE A 21 6.61 5.98 -11.94
N ALA A 22 6.13 4.74 -12.09
CA ALA A 22 6.69 3.58 -11.42
C ALA A 22 6.67 2.34 -12.33
N ALA A 23 7.56 1.39 -12.06
CA ALA A 23 7.55 0.10 -12.76
C ALA A 23 6.29 -0.71 -12.40
N ASP A 24 5.77 -1.49 -13.35
CA ASP A 24 4.51 -2.23 -13.27
C ASP A 24 4.61 -3.53 -12.44
N THR A 25 5.05 -3.37 -11.19
CA THR A 25 5.25 -4.46 -10.22
C THR A 25 4.08 -4.53 -9.25
N ALA A 26 3.89 -5.67 -8.58
CA ALA A 26 2.79 -5.85 -7.61
C ALA A 26 2.75 -4.74 -6.54
N GLY A 27 3.88 -4.46 -5.89
CA GLY A 27 3.95 -3.43 -4.84
C GLY A 27 3.74 -2.00 -5.35
N CYS A 28 4.10 -1.72 -6.61
CA CYS A 28 3.82 -0.41 -7.22
C CYS A 28 2.33 -0.23 -7.52
N ARG A 29 1.63 -1.28 -7.97
CA ARG A 29 0.18 -1.25 -8.25
C ARG A 29 -0.66 -0.98 -7.00
N ASP A 30 -0.15 -1.30 -5.81
CA ASP A 30 -0.82 -1.00 -4.55
C ASP A 30 -0.91 0.52 -4.27
N VAL A 31 0.02 1.31 -4.82
CA VAL A 31 0.08 2.77 -4.62
C VAL A 31 -0.33 3.54 -5.89
N VAL A 32 -0.02 3.02 -7.07
CA VAL A 32 -0.22 3.69 -8.36
C VAL A 32 -1.37 3.05 -9.12
N ALA A 33 -2.43 3.82 -9.31
CA ALA A 33 -3.50 3.55 -10.27
C ALA A 33 -3.16 4.26 -11.59
N HIS A 34 -2.81 3.47 -12.61
CA HIS A 34 -2.42 3.94 -13.94
C HIS A 34 -3.46 4.90 -14.52
N GLY A 35 -3.01 6.07 -15.01
CA GLY A 35 -3.84 7.15 -15.55
C GLY A 35 -4.63 7.96 -14.51
N VAL A 36 -4.63 7.56 -13.23
CA VAL A 36 -5.40 8.23 -12.16
C VAL A 36 -4.50 9.09 -11.28
N ASN A 37 -3.50 8.48 -10.65
CA ASN A 37 -2.52 9.19 -9.81
C ASN A 37 -1.07 9.08 -10.32
N GLY A 38 -0.87 8.43 -11.47
CA GLY A 38 0.43 8.24 -12.08
C GLY A 38 0.39 7.28 -13.26
N PHE A 39 1.57 6.91 -13.74
CA PHE A 39 1.76 5.96 -14.83
C PHE A 39 2.56 4.75 -14.35
N LEU A 40 2.18 3.59 -14.86
CA LEU A 40 2.89 2.33 -14.68
C LEU A 40 3.58 1.98 -16.00
N CYS A 41 4.90 1.76 -15.96
CA CYS A 41 5.69 1.36 -17.11
C CYS A 41 6.20 -0.09 -16.98
N PRO A 42 6.42 -0.82 -18.07
CA PRO A 42 6.94 -2.19 -18.00
C PRO A 42 8.30 -2.27 -17.29
N GLU A 43 8.57 -3.40 -16.64
CA GLU A 43 9.86 -3.61 -15.98
C GLU A 43 11.00 -3.71 -17.00
N LYS A 44 12.14 -3.06 -16.70
CA LYS A 44 13.37 -3.12 -17.51
C LYS A 44 13.18 -2.65 -18.96
N ASP A 45 12.18 -1.81 -19.18
CA ASP A 45 11.85 -1.25 -20.48
C ASP A 45 12.11 0.26 -20.48
N GLY A 46 13.18 0.66 -21.16
CA GLY A 46 13.55 2.07 -21.30
C GLY A 46 12.59 2.84 -22.21
N GLU A 47 12.03 2.19 -23.23
CA GLU A 47 11.08 2.82 -24.16
C GLU A 47 9.74 3.04 -23.45
N GLY A 48 9.25 2.03 -22.72
CA GLY A 48 8.03 2.16 -21.92
C GLY A 48 8.14 3.22 -20.83
N LEU A 49 9.31 3.40 -20.20
CA LEU A 49 9.54 4.51 -19.27
C LEU A 49 9.52 5.86 -19.99
N ALA A 50 10.17 5.97 -21.15
CA ALA A 50 10.19 7.21 -21.93
C ALA A 50 8.78 7.64 -22.36
N LEU A 51 7.96 6.70 -22.82
CA LEU A 51 6.55 6.95 -23.18
C LEU A 51 5.74 7.46 -21.97
N ALA A 52 5.89 6.84 -20.80
CA ALA A 52 5.22 7.31 -19.59
C ALA A 52 5.66 8.73 -19.18
N MET A 53 6.93 9.06 -19.37
CA MET A 53 7.46 10.41 -19.13
C MET A 53 6.93 11.43 -20.15
N GLU A 54 6.79 11.04 -21.41
CA GLU A 54 6.21 11.86 -22.49
C GLU A 54 4.71 12.11 -22.24
N GLU A 55 3.93 11.09 -21.90
CA GLU A 55 2.52 11.23 -21.51
C GLU A 55 2.38 12.21 -20.34
N PHE A 56 3.21 12.08 -19.30
CA PHE A 56 3.23 13.02 -18.18
C PHE A 56 3.61 14.44 -18.61
N TYR A 57 4.60 14.58 -19.50
CA TYR A 57 5.06 15.86 -20.00
C TYR A 57 3.97 16.61 -20.76
N HIS A 58 3.11 15.90 -21.50
CA HIS A 58 2.00 16.51 -22.24
C HIS A 58 0.81 16.91 -21.37
N LEU A 59 0.72 16.45 -20.11
CA LEU A 59 -0.33 16.90 -19.20
C LEU A 59 -0.22 18.40 -18.91
N SER A 60 -1.36 19.07 -18.93
CA SER A 60 -1.50 20.43 -18.45
C SER A 60 -1.21 20.53 -16.94
N PRO A 61 -0.87 21.72 -16.42
CA PRO A 61 -0.69 21.93 -14.99
C PRO A 61 -1.91 21.49 -14.16
N ALA A 62 -3.12 21.70 -14.67
CA ALA A 62 -4.36 21.31 -13.98
C ALA A 62 -4.52 19.78 -13.87
N GLU A 63 -4.19 19.06 -14.94
CA GLU A 63 -4.21 17.59 -14.96
C GLU A 63 -3.17 17.01 -14.01
N ARG A 64 -1.94 17.54 -14.00
CA ARG A 64 -0.88 17.13 -13.06
C ARG A 64 -1.32 17.35 -11.61
N LEU A 65 -1.94 18.50 -11.30
CA LEU A 65 -2.46 18.78 -9.97
C LEU A 65 -3.62 17.85 -9.59
N LYS A 66 -4.51 17.54 -10.52
CA LYS A 66 -5.60 16.57 -10.31
C LYS A 66 -5.03 15.20 -9.98
N MET A 67 -4.11 14.70 -10.81
CA MET A 67 -3.44 13.42 -10.66
C MET A 67 -2.74 13.31 -9.29
N GLY A 68 -1.99 14.34 -8.90
CA GLY A 68 -1.36 14.39 -7.58
C GLY A 68 -2.37 14.32 -6.42
N ARG A 69 -3.49 15.06 -6.51
CA ARG A 69 -4.55 15.01 -5.49
C ARG A 69 -5.19 13.64 -5.38
N GLU A 70 -5.41 12.94 -6.50
CA GLU A 70 -5.89 11.55 -6.47
C GLU A 70 -4.87 10.64 -5.78
N GLY A 71 -3.57 10.86 -5.98
CA GLY A 71 -2.52 10.18 -5.24
C GLY A 71 -2.64 10.35 -3.73
N ARG A 72 -2.84 11.58 -3.25
CA ARG A 72 -3.05 11.84 -1.81
C ARG A 72 -4.30 11.15 -1.28
N LYS A 73 -5.40 11.15 -2.06
CA LYS A 73 -6.64 10.44 -1.65
C LYS A 73 -6.42 8.95 -1.52
N ILE A 74 -5.68 8.32 -2.45
CA ILE A 74 -5.34 6.89 -2.37
C ILE A 74 -4.47 6.63 -1.12
N ALA A 75 -3.43 7.44 -0.90
CA ALA A 75 -2.55 7.30 0.27
C ALA A 75 -3.32 7.40 1.59
N ALA A 76 -4.12 8.46 1.79
CA ALA A 76 -4.93 8.64 2.99
C ALA A 76 -6.07 7.61 3.11
N GLY A 77 -6.62 7.18 1.97
CA GLY A 77 -7.74 6.25 1.89
C GLY A 77 -7.37 4.81 2.25
N HIS A 78 -6.14 4.37 1.97
CA HIS A 78 -5.72 2.98 2.19
C HIS A 78 -4.61 2.83 3.23
N PHE A 79 -3.73 3.83 3.37
CA PHE A 79 -2.48 3.70 4.10
C PHE A 79 -2.30 4.71 5.24
N SER A 80 -3.36 5.43 5.63
CA SER A 80 -3.32 6.31 6.81
C SER A 80 -2.96 5.51 8.08
N GLN A 81 -2.18 6.10 8.98
CA GLN A 81 -1.75 5.46 10.22
C GLN A 81 -2.94 4.91 11.03
N GLU A 82 -4.04 5.66 11.10
CA GLU A 82 -5.25 5.29 11.84
C GLU A 82 -5.85 3.98 11.33
N LYS A 83 -5.97 3.83 10.00
CA LYS A 83 -6.48 2.60 9.37
C LYS A 83 -5.55 1.42 9.63
N ILE A 84 -4.25 1.64 9.47
CA ILE A 84 -3.25 0.59 9.69
C ILE A 84 -3.26 0.14 11.15
N HIS A 85 -3.26 1.07 12.11
CA HIS A 85 -3.37 0.76 13.54
C HIS A 85 -4.64 -0.01 13.86
N ALA A 86 -5.79 0.38 13.30
CA ALA A 86 -7.06 -0.34 13.50
C ALA A 86 -6.98 -1.80 13.02
N ILE A 87 -6.33 -2.06 11.88
CA ILE A 87 -6.11 -3.42 11.36
C ILE A 87 -5.24 -4.24 12.32
N TYR A 88 -4.13 -3.67 12.80
CA TYR A 88 -3.24 -4.35 13.74
C TYR A 88 -3.93 -4.64 15.07
N LEU A 89 -4.57 -3.65 15.68
CA LEU A 89 -5.31 -3.80 16.94
C LEU A 89 -6.40 -4.86 16.83
N LYS A 90 -7.16 -4.87 15.73
CA LYS A 90 -8.18 -5.90 15.48
C LYS A 90 -7.57 -7.30 15.46
N ARG A 91 -6.41 -7.49 14.79
CA ARG A 91 -5.73 -8.80 14.74
C ARG A 91 -5.19 -9.22 16.09
N ILE A 92 -4.62 -8.29 16.86
CA ILE A 92 -4.11 -8.56 18.21
C ILE A 92 -5.25 -8.97 19.14
N ASN A 93 -6.36 -8.23 19.13
CA ASN A 93 -7.54 -8.54 19.95
C ASN A 93 -8.13 -9.90 19.59
N ASN A 94 -8.31 -10.20 18.30
CA ASN A 94 -8.79 -11.51 17.87
C ASN A 94 -7.90 -12.66 18.38
N TYR A 95 -6.59 -12.46 18.46
CA TYR A 95 -5.67 -13.47 18.98
C TYR A 95 -5.76 -13.59 20.51
N ALA A 96 -5.89 -12.48 21.22
CA ALA A 96 -6.10 -12.47 22.67
C ALA A 96 -7.43 -13.15 23.07
N ASP A 97 -8.51 -12.84 22.36
CA ASP A 97 -9.84 -13.43 22.58
C ASP A 97 -9.86 -14.92 22.21
N GLY A 98 -9.15 -15.32 21.15
CA GLY A 98 -9.02 -16.71 20.73
C GLY A 98 -8.26 -17.59 21.73
N HIS A 99 -7.32 -17.02 22.49
CA HIS A 99 -6.57 -17.75 23.53
C HIS A 99 -7.21 -17.69 24.92
N ALA A 100 -8.09 -16.72 25.18
CA ALA A 100 -8.91 -16.71 26.39
C ALA A 100 -9.83 -17.95 26.48
N HIS A 101 -10.18 -18.55 25.34
CA HIS A 101 -11.09 -19.71 25.27
C HIS A 101 -10.39 -21.08 25.48
N THR A 102 -9.05 -21.15 25.39
CA THR A 102 -8.25 -22.38 25.59
C THR A 102 -7.67 -22.53 26.99
N ALA A 103 -7.64 -21.48 27.81
CA ALA A 103 -7.12 -21.52 29.18
C ALA A 103 -8.06 -22.17 30.22
N GLY A 104 -9.22 -22.69 29.80
CA GLY A 104 -10.25 -23.25 30.70
C GLY A 104 -10.42 -24.77 30.71
N LYS A 105 -9.63 -25.56 29.96
CA LYS A 105 -9.74 -27.03 29.95
C LYS A 105 -8.51 -27.72 30.54
N GLY A 106 -8.58 -27.94 31.86
CA GLY A 106 -8.26 -29.22 32.50
C GLY A 106 -6.79 -29.62 32.62
N ILE A 107 -6.16 -29.19 33.73
CA ILE A 107 -5.24 -30.07 34.45
C ILE A 107 -6.00 -30.54 35.69
N THR A 108 -6.82 -31.58 35.54
CA THR A 108 -7.24 -32.38 36.69
C THR A 108 -6.20 -33.48 36.89
N ASP A 109 -5.45 -33.29 37.96
CA ASP A 109 -4.75 -34.26 38.78
C ASP A 109 -5.12 -35.74 38.50
N LYS A 110 -4.10 -36.53 38.15
CA LYS A 110 -4.12 -37.98 38.27
C LYS A 110 -2.85 -38.42 39.01
N THR A 111 -2.94 -38.29 40.33
CA THR A 111 -2.32 -39.21 41.27
C THR A 111 -2.93 -40.62 41.10
N ASP A 112 -2.15 -41.64 41.47
CA ASP A 112 -2.45 -43.08 41.53
C ASP A 112 -2.59 -43.88 40.22
N ARG A 113 -1.49 -44.54 39.80
CA ARG A 113 -1.18 -45.95 40.12
C ARG A 113 0.20 -46.36 39.62
#